data_AF-A0A7C4M461-F1
#
_entry.id   AF-A0A7C4M461-F1
#
_cell.length_a   1.000
_cell.length_b   1.000
_cell.length_c   1.000
_cell.angle_alpha   90.00
_cell.angle_beta   90.00
_cell.angle_gamma   90.00
#
_symmetry.space_group_name_H-M   'P 1'
#
loop_
_entity.id
_entity.type
_entity.pdbx_description
1 polymer ?
#
loop_
_entity_poly.entity_id
_entity_poly.type
_entity_poly.pdbx_seq_one_letter_code
_entity_poly.pdbx_strand_id
1 'polypeptide(L)'
;MVYRTAHKNRTRNELILKRFTLSTRQTLTLNYDLCVGCKVCEKICPEKAISESIPPLVVDGRLVRKNRMDIDAGKCTFCGECAVLCPLNAIKIEINGVERIPVVESNAFPNLLKNINISVGLCDPACKLACEEACPTKAIKVILSETEILGKSKISEVRVNKILCTYCRKCQDACPMNAISVLKPISGLIEIDISLCPESCQACADICPTKCISIKESGKPMITKEFCIFCGACVEICPVKAIAMKRTRILHLEIKSGAWNEALEKLTSREVLIKEIGTKRGRKISALASPFKMRSI
;
A
#
# COMPACT_ATOMS: atom_id res chain seq x y z
N MET A 1 17.23 1.83 -30.89
CA MET A 1 16.34 2.99 -31.09
C MET A 1 16.40 3.88 -29.86
N VAL A 2 16.75 5.15 -30.03
CA VAL A 2 16.74 6.18 -28.98
C VAL A 2 15.43 6.96 -29.12
N TYR A 3 14.67 7.08 -28.04
CA TYR A 3 13.43 7.85 -27.99
C TYR A 3 13.61 9.01 -27.01
N ARG A 4 13.70 10.25 -27.54
CA ARG A 4 13.77 11.46 -26.71
C ARG A 4 12.49 11.64 -25.88
N THR A 5 11.35 11.21 -26.42
CA THR A 5 10.03 11.25 -25.77
C THR A 5 9.67 9.87 -25.22
N ALA A 6 8.87 9.82 -24.16
CA ALA A 6 8.38 8.55 -23.64
C ALA A 6 7.28 7.98 -24.53
N HIS A 7 7.27 6.66 -24.69
CA HIS A 7 6.26 5.91 -25.42
C HIS A 7 5.36 5.16 -24.45
N LYS A 8 4.04 5.29 -24.64
CA LYS A 8 3.02 4.61 -23.85
C LYS A 8 2.51 3.38 -24.61
N ASN A 9 2.45 2.24 -23.93
CA ASN A 9 1.72 1.06 -24.35
C ASN A 9 0.72 0.70 -23.23
N ARG A 10 -0.50 0.31 -23.61
CA ARG A 10 -1.55 -0.07 -22.67
C ARG A 10 -2.15 -1.40 -23.10
N THR A 11 -2.23 -2.33 -22.16
CA THR A 11 -2.93 -3.61 -22.30
C THR A 11 -4.17 -3.64 -21.41
N ARG A 12 -4.83 -4.80 -21.30
CA ARG A 12 -5.95 -5.00 -20.37
C ARG A 12 -5.51 -4.88 -18.90
N ASN A 13 -4.32 -5.38 -18.58
CA ASN A 13 -3.84 -5.59 -17.20
C ASN A 13 -2.80 -4.56 -16.77
N GLU A 14 -2.19 -3.82 -17.69
CA GLU A 14 -1.15 -2.86 -17.35
C GLU A 14 -1.05 -1.69 -18.33
N LEU A 15 -0.34 -0.66 -17.87
CA LEU A 15 0.12 0.46 -18.66
C LEU A 15 1.63 0.59 -18.47
N ILE A 16 2.36 0.68 -19.58
CA ILE A 16 3.81 0.78 -19.59
C ILE A 16 4.22 2.06 -20.31
N LEU A 17 5.03 2.89 -19.65
CA LEU A 17 5.77 3.98 -20.26
C LEU A 17 7.23 3.56 -20.43
N LYS A 18 7.81 3.81 -21.61
CA LYS A 18 9.23 3.56 -21.86
C LYS A 18 9.91 4.80 -22.44
N ARG A 19 11.07 5.18 -21.93
CA ARG A 19 11.93 6.22 -22.49
C ARG A 19 13.35 5.69 -22.62
N PHE A 20 13.92 5.81 -23.82
CA PHE A 20 15.26 5.29 -24.11
C PHE A 20 16.15 6.45 -24.53
N THR A 21 17.09 6.84 -23.68
CA THR A 21 18.11 7.83 -24.01
C THR A 21 19.38 7.12 -24.51
N LEU A 22 20.45 7.86 -24.76
CA LEU A 22 21.75 7.28 -25.14
C LEU A 22 22.33 6.38 -24.02
N SER A 23 22.10 6.73 -22.75
CA SER A 23 22.73 6.07 -21.59
C SER A 23 21.75 5.31 -20.70
N THR A 24 20.45 5.55 -20.82
CA THR A 24 19.44 4.99 -19.91
C THR A 24 18.20 4.48 -20.63
N ARG A 25 17.68 3.36 -20.14
CA ARG A 25 16.38 2.79 -20.53
C ARG A 25 15.48 2.83 -19.31
N GLN A 26 14.47 3.69 -19.33
CA GLN A 26 13.54 3.86 -18.23
C GLN A 26 12.21 3.20 -18.60
N THR A 27 11.71 2.33 -17.72
CA THR A 27 10.39 1.71 -17.82
C THR A 27 9.61 2.08 -16.57
N LEU A 28 8.38 2.56 -16.74
CA LEU A 28 7.41 2.70 -15.67
C LEU A 28 6.22 1.82 -15.99
N THR A 29 5.87 0.93 -15.08
CA THR A 29 4.72 0.02 -15.22
C THR A 29 3.68 0.32 -14.16
N LEU A 30 2.43 0.53 -14.58
CA LEU A 30 1.25 0.57 -13.72
C LEU A 30 0.46 -0.73 -13.94
N ASN A 31 0.39 -1.57 -12.91
CA ASN A 31 -0.38 -2.81 -12.89
C ASN A 31 -1.83 -2.52 -12.49
N TYR A 32 -2.76 -2.74 -13.41
CA TYR A 32 -4.19 -2.53 -13.20
C TYR A 32 -4.84 -3.59 -12.32
N ASP A 33 -4.28 -4.78 -12.17
CA ASP A 33 -4.82 -5.79 -11.26
C ASP A 33 -4.60 -5.39 -9.80
N LEU A 34 -3.42 -4.83 -9.49
CA LEU A 34 -3.08 -4.32 -8.15
C LEU A 34 -3.69 -2.94 -7.85
N CYS A 35 -3.86 -2.09 -8.87
CA CYS A 35 -4.37 -0.74 -8.68
C CYS A 35 -5.84 -0.75 -8.20
N VAL A 36 -6.13 -0.03 -7.13
CA VAL A 36 -7.50 0.21 -6.60
C VAL A 36 -7.98 1.65 -6.85
N GLY A 37 -7.24 2.41 -7.64
CA GLY A 37 -7.60 3.77 -8.04
C GLY A 37 -7.81 4.76 -6.90
N CYS A 38 -7.05 4.62 -5.81
CA CYS A 38 -7.09 5.49 -4.63
C CYS A 38 -6.53 6.92 -4.83
N LYS A 39 -6.12 7.27 -6.05
CA LYS A 39 -5.60 8.59 -6.47
C LYS A 39 -4.42 9.17 -5.68
N VAL A 40 -3.75 8.38 -4.83
CA VAL A 40 -2.52 8.81 -4.13
C VAL A 40 -1.46 9.30 -5.13
N CYS A 41 -1.25 8.57 -6.22
CA CYS A 41 -0.27 8.90 -7.25
C CYS A 41 -0.62 10.17 -8.05
N GLU A 42 -1.90 10.38 -8.36
CA GLU A 42 -2.40 11.61 -8.98
C GLU A 42 -2.17 12.81 -8.07
N LYS A 43 -2.52 12.68 -6.77
CA LYS A 43 -2.40 13.77 -5.79
C LYS A 43 -0.97 14.27 -5.63
N ILE A 44 0.01 13.38 -5.66
CA ILE A 44 1.41 13.70 -5.34
C ILE A 44 2.26 14.00 -6.57
N CYS A 45 1.84 13.64 -7.79
CA CYS A 45 2.65 13.83 -8.99
C CYS A 45 2.95 15.33 -9.23
N PRO A 46 4.22 15.75 -9.20
CA PRO A 46 4.58 17.17 -9.37
C PRO A 46 4.23 17.69 -10.76
N GLU A 47 4.38 16.84 -11.78
CA GLU A 47 4.11 17.16 -13.18
C GLU A 47 2.63 17.03 -13.58
N LYS A 48 1.76 16.63 -12.63
CA LYS A 48 0.34 16.32 -12.91
C LYS A 48 0.18 15.38 -14.12
N ALA A 49 1.09 14.41 -14.23
CA ALA A 49 1.12 13.45 -15.32
C ALA A 49 0.10 12.32 -15.13
N ILE A 50 -0.45 12.14 -13.93
CA ILE A 50 -1.34 11.01 -13.59
C ILE A 50 -2.75 11.55 -13.41
N SER A 51 -3.73 10.91 -14.06
CA SER A 51 -5.15 11.26 -13.96
C SER A 51 -6.05 10.04 -14.07
N GLU A 52 -7.31 10.19 -13.70
CA GLU A 52 -8.34 9.20 -13.98
C GLU A 52 -8.72 9.23 -15.47
N SER A 53 -8.60 8.08 -16.15
CA SER A 53 -8.98 7.91 -17.55
C SER A 53 -10.35 7.28 -17.74
N ILE A 54 -10.80 6.51 -16.74
CA ILE A 54 -12.11 5.86 -16.73
C ILE A 54 -12.66 6.00 -15.31
N PRO A 55 -13.84 6.59 -15.12
CA PRO A 55 -14.44 6.72 -13.81
C PRO A 55 -14.91 5.37 -13.27
N PRO A 56 -15.05 5.25 -11.94
CA PRO A 56 -15.60 4.04 -11.36
C PRO A 56 -17.08 3.91 -11.74
N LEU A 57 -17.58 2.68 -11.79
CA LEU A 57 -18.99 2.38 -12.02
C LEU A 57 -19.53 1.60 -10.83
N VAL A 58 -20.53 2.19 -10.18
CA VAL A 58 -21.30 1.59 -9.09
C VAL A 58 -22.75 1.52 -9.54
N VAL A 59 -23.36 0.34 -9.45
CA VAL A 59 -24.77 0.09 -9.81
C VAL A 59 -25.40 -0.63 -8.63
N ASP A 60 -26.56 -0.15 -8.17
CA ASP A 60 -27.30 -0.70 -7.03
C ASP A 60 -26.40 -0.91 -5.78
N GLY A 61 -25.51 0.05 -5.54
CA GLY A 61 -24.59 0.02 -4.41
C GLY A 61 -23.46 -1.01 -4.51
N ARG A 62 -23.28 -1.67 -5.66
CA ARG A 62 -22.22 -2.65 -5.95
C ARG A 62 -21.16 -2.08 -6.87
N LEU A 63 -19.90 -2.44 -6.61
CA LEU A 63 -18.81 -2.14 -7.54
C LEU A 63 -18.94 -3.00 -8.81
N VAL A 64 -19.23 -2.37 -9.94
CA VAL A 64 -19.21 -3.03 -11.27
C VAL A 64 -17.83 -2.90 -11.89
N ARG A 65 -17.19 -1.73 -11.75
CA ARG A 65 -15.88 -1.45 -12.32
C ARG A 65 -15.14 -0.43 -11.47
N LYS A 66 -13.89 -0.72 -11.11
CA LYS A 66 -12.98 0.27 -10.51
C LYS A 66 -12.56 1.32 -11.53
N ASN A 67 -12.22 2.52 -11.07
CA ASN A 67 -11.63 3.54 -11.93
C ASN A 67 -10.27 3.10 -12.47
N ARG A 68 -9.88 3.68 -13.62
CA ARG A 68 -8.62 3.38 -14.29
C ARG A 68 -7.75 4.63 -14.34
N MET A 69 -6.55 4.54 -13.77
CA MET A 69 -5.57 5.61 -13.85
C MET A 69 -4.81 5.56 -15.19
N ASP A 70 -4.43 6.73 -15.71
CA ASP A 70 -3.54 6.91 -16.84
C ASP A 70 -2.32 7.76 -16.45
N ILE A 71 -1.25 7.66 -17.23
CA ILE A 71 -0.01 8.42 -17.03
C ILE A 71 0.38 9.06 -18.35
N ASP A 72 0.31 10.38 -18.46
CA ASP A 72 0.72 11.18 -19.61
C ASP A 72 2.23 11.00 -19.89
N ALA A 73 2.55 10.48 -21.06
CA ALA A 73 3.93 10.22 -21.48
C ALA A 73 4.71 11.49 -21.85
N GLY A 74 4.02 12.58 -22.18
CA GLY A 74 4.63 13.89 -22.42
C GLY A 74 5.00 14.62 -21.13
N LYS A 75 4.31 14.32 -20.02
CA LYS A 75 4.54 14.97 -18.71
C LYS A 75 5.37 14.13 -17.74
N CYS A 76 5.31 12.80 -17.83
CA CYS A 76 5.99 11.93 -16.88
C CYS A 76 7.52 12.03 -16.97
N THR A 77 8.15 12.37 -15.85
CA THR A 77 9.63 12.49 -15.73
C THR A 77 10.32 11.21 -15.27
N PHE A 78 9.56 10.16 -14.93
CA PHE A 78 10.05 8.92 -14.31
C PHE A 78 10.72 9.14 -12.94
N CYS A 79 10.33 10.18 -12.20
CA CYS A 79 10.91 10.50 -10.88
C CYS A 79 10.68 9.40 -9.84
N GLY A 80 9.51 8.77 -9.84
CA GLY A 80 9.18 7.63 -8.97
C GLY A 80 8.48 7.95 -7.65
N GLU A 81 8.04 9.19 -7.42
CA GLU A 81 7.26 9.53 -6.22
C GLU A 81 5.99 8.68 -6.09
N CYS A 82 5.33 8.41 -7.22
CA CYS A 82 4.15 7.55 -7.29
C CYS A 82 4.46 6.08 -6.95
N ALA A 83 5.68 5.60 -7.25
CA ALA A 83 6.12 4.26 -6.88
C ALA A 83 6.39 4.16 -5.37
N VAL A 84 7.02 5.18 -4.76
CA VAL A 84 7.28 5.23 -3.30
C VAL A 84 5.99 5.17 -2.50
N LEU A 85 5.00 5.97 -2.89
CA LEU A 85 3.79 6.19 -2.12
C LEU A 85 2.62 5.28 -2.49
N CYS A 86 2.74 4.44 -3.53
CA CYS A 86 1.68 3.52 -3.91
C CYS A 86 1.43 2.49 -2.79
N PRO A 87 0.26 2.50 -2.12
CA PRO A 87 0.02 1.60 -1.00
C PRO A 87 -0.21 0.14 -1.44
N LEU A 88 -0.33 -0.10 -2.75
CA LEU A 88 -0.61 -1.40 -3.36
C LEU A 88 0.58 -1.94 -4.17
N ASN A 89 1.72 -1.23 -4.18
CA ASN A 89 2.87 -1.52 -5.04
C ASN A 89 2.49 -1.71 -6.53
N ALA A 90 1.45 -1.02 -6.98
CA ALA A 90 0.92 -1.14 -8.34
C ALA A 90 1.76 -0.40 -9.38
N ILE A 91 2.71 0.44 -8.95
CA ILE A 91 3.59 1.22 -9.83
C ILE A 91 5.03 0.79 -9.58
N LYS A 92 5.72 0.38 -10.65
CA LYS A 92 7.13 -0.03 -10.66
C LYS A 92 7.93 0.88 -11.60
N ILE A 93 9.16 1.20 -11.23
CA ILE A 93 10.13 1.87 -12.12
C ILE A 93 11.38 1.01 -12.25
N GLU A 94 11.84 0.83 -13.48
CA GLU A 94 13.08 0.15 -13.81
C GLU A 94 13.98 1.06 -14.64
N ILE A 95 15.27 1.08 -14.31
CA ILE A 95 16.31 1.76 -15.07
C ILE A 95 17.32 0.71 -15.49
N ASN A 96 17.52 0.58 -16.81
CA ASN A 96 18.39 -0.42 -17.41
C ASN A 96 18.04 -1.86 -16.98
N GLY A 97 16.75 -2.14 -16.77
CA GLY A 97 16.22 -3.45 -16.38
C GLY A 97 16.31 -3.76 -14.88
N VAL A 98 16.79 -2.82 -14.06
CA VAL A 98 16.86 -2.97 -12.60
C VAL A 98 15.86 -2.04 -11.94
N GLU A 99 15.12 -2.54 -10.95
CA GLU A 99 14.19 -1.71 -10.17
C GLU A 99 14.97 -0.66 -9.38
N ARG A 100 14.73 0.62 -9.72
CA ARG A 100 15.42 1.78 -9.16
C ARG A 100 14.45 2.95 -9.11
N ILE A 101 14.38 3.63 -7.97
CA ILE A 101 13.48 4.78 -7.76
C ILE A 101 14.33 6.06 -7.66
N PRO A 102 14.37 6.91 -8.71
CA PRO A 102 15.28 8.06 -8.76
C PRO A 102 15.16 9.00 -7.56
N VAL A 103 13.95 9.34 -7.12
CA VAL A 103 13.75 10.24 -5.97
C VAL A 103 14.27 9.66 -4.66
N VAL A 104 14.36 8.34 -4.52
CA VAL A 104 14.95 7.71 -3.33
C VAL A 104 16.47 7.77 -3.42
N GLU A 105 17.04 7.43 -4.57
CA GLU A 105 18.49 7.48 -4.80
C GLU A 105 19.07 8.88 -4.70
N SER A 106 18.30 9.90 -5.11
CA SER A 106 18.69 11.30 -5.01
C SER A 106 18.40 11.92 -3.64
N ASN A 107 17.96 11.13 -2.64
CA ASN A 107 17.54 11.62 -1.32
C ASN A 107 16.46 12.73 -1.37
N ALA A 108 15.60 12.71 -2.40
CA ALA A 108 14.44 13.59 -2.47
C ALA A 108 13.22 12.99 -1.76
N PHE A 109 13.10 11.66 -1.71
CA PHE A 109 12.05 10.92 -1.02
C PHE A 109 12.66 9.87 -0.09
N PRO A 110 12.05 9.61 1.08
CA PRO A 110 12.55 8.63 2.02
C PRO A 110 12.07 7.23 1.68
N ASN A 111 12.77 6.23 2.22
CA ASN A 111 12.21 4.89 2.34
C ASN A 111 11.15 4.89 3.46
N LEU A 112 9.96 4.37 3.14
CA LEU A 112 8.90 4.18 4.12
C LEU A 112 9.24 3.02 5.05
N LEU A 113 9.00 3.20 6.35
CA LEU A 113 9.21 2.15 7.35
C LEU A 113 8.01 1.22 7.38
N LYS A 114 8.16 0.08 6.72
CA LYS A 114 7.18 -1.02 6.68
C LYS A 114 7.91 -2.34 6.80
N ASN A 115 7.39 -3.26 7.61
CA ASN A 115 8.04 -4.55 7.82
C ASN A 115 7.01 -5.62 8.19
N ILE A 116 7.35 -6.88 7.89
CA ILE A 116 6.69 -8.08 8.37
C ILE A 116 7.78 -9.04 8.87
N ASN A 117 7.78 -9.32 10.16
CA ASN A 117 8.68 -10.29 10.77
C ASN A 117 7.88 -11.54 11.13
N ILE A 118 8.43 -12.71 10.83
CA ILE A 118 7.79 -14.00 11.10
C ILE A 118 8.79 -14.91 11.82
N SER A 119 8.45 -15.29 13.04
CA SER A 119 9.22 -16.23 13.85
C SER A 119 8.73 -17.65 13.59
N VAL A 120 9.25 -18.29 12.54
CA VAL A 120 8.80 -19.64 12.11
C VAL A 120 8.93 -20.68 13.23
N GLY A 121 9.91 -20.53 14.13
CA GLY A 121 10.06 -21.42 15.30
C GLY A 121 8.89 -21.39 16.29
N LEU A 122 8.03 -20.35 16.26
CA LEU A 122 6.82 -20.26 17.07
C LEU A 122 5.58 -20.79 16.34
N CYS A 123 5.68 -21.12 15.05
CA CYS A 123 4.54 -21.54 14.26
C CYS A 123 4.12 -22.98 14.61
N ASP A 124 2.82 -23.16 14.82
CA ASP A 124 2.20 -24.46 15.00
C ASP A 124 1.25 -24.75 13.82
N PRO A 125 1.44 -25.84 13.04
CA PRO A 125 0.52 -26.26 11.98
C PRO A 125 -0.94 -26.44 12.43
N ALA A 126 -1.20 -26.68 13.73
CA ALA A 126 -2.54 -26.72 14.30
C ALA A 126 -3.31 -25.40 14.13
N CYS A 127 -2.62 -24.29 13.82
CA CYS A 127 -3.25 -23.02 13.47
C CYS A 127 -4.01 -23.04 12.13
N LYS A 128 -4.00 -24.16 11.39
CA LYS A 128 -4.69 -24.33 10.09
C LYS A 128 -4.30 -23.24 9.08
N LEU A 129 -3.03 -22.85 9.09
CA LEU A 129 -2.47 -21.85 8.17
C LEU A 129 -3.19 -20.49 8.23
N ALA A 130 -3.68 -20.10 9.42
CA ALA A 130 -4.51 -18.91 9.61
C ALA A 130 -3.96 -17.62 8.98
N CYS A 131 -2.63 -17.44 8.92
CA CYS A 131 -2.02 -16.28 8.29
C CYS A 131 -2.14 -16.25 6.76
N GLU A 132 -2.12 -17.41 6.08
CA GLU A 132 -2.34 -17.55 4.63
C GLU A 132 -3.82 -17.32 4.32
N GLU A 133 -4.73 -17.97 5.07
CA GLU A 133 -6.18 -17.85 4.89
C GLU A 133 -6.69 -16.43 5.14
N ALA A 134 -6.17 -15.75 6.17
CA ALA A 134 -6.57 -14.38 6.49
C ALA A 134 -5.99 -13.33 5.52
N CYS A 135 -5.05 -13.68 4.63
CA CYS A 135 -4.36 -12.73 3.77
C CYS A 135 -5.24 -12.27 2.60
N PRO A 136 -5.77 -11.02 2.61
CA PRO A 136 -6.74 -10.59 1.61
C PRO A 136 -6.14 -10.47 0.20
N THR A 137 -4.83 -10.26 0.10
CA THR A 137 -4.09 -10.12 -1.16
C THR A 137 -3.33 -11.38 -1.56
N LYS A 138 -3.49 -12.50 -0.82
CA LYS A 138 -2.80 -13.78 -1.08
C LYS A 138 -1.27 -13.63 -1.15
N ALA A 139 -0.72 -12.73 -0.33
CA ALA A 139 0.70 -12.45 -0.29
C ALA A 139 1.52 -13.48 0.51
N ILE A 140 0.87 -14.32 1.31
CA ILE A 140 1.54 -15.28 2.21
C ILE A 140 1.39 -16.69 1.66
N LYS A 141 2.49 -17.44 1.69
CA LYS A 141 2.50 -18.88 1.42
C LYS A 141 3.23 -19.62 2.54
N VAL A 142 2.56 -20.54 3.20
CA VAL A 142 3.12 -21.42 4.23
C VAL A 142 3.57 -22.72 3.59
N ILE A 143 4.77 -23.17 3.95
CA ILE A 143 5.37 -24.41 3.47
C ILE A 143 5.46 -25.37 4.64
N LEU A 144 4.98 -26.59 4.42
CA LEU A 144 5.02 -27.68 5.39
C LEU A 144 6.17 -28.63 5.02
N SER A 145 6.83 -29.15 6.04
CA SER A 145 7.73 -30.30 5.94
C SER A 145 7.16 -31.46 6.75
N GLU A 146 7.23 -32.66 6.21
CA GLU A 146 6.94 -33.88 6.96
C GLU A 146 8.12 -34.21 7.88
N THR A 147 7.83 -34.68 9.09
CA THR A 147 8.87 -35.26 9.97
C THR A 147 8.75 -36.77 9.98
N GLU A 148 9.89 -37.47 9.91
CA GLU A 148 9.99 -38.95 9.85
C GLU A 148 9.39 -39.65 11.08
N ILE A 149 9.18 -38.92 12.17
CA ILE A 149 8.61 -39.43 13.41
C ILE A 149 7.14 -38.99 13.49
N LEU A 150 6.21 -39.95 13.31
CA LEU A 150 4.79 -39.86 13.67
C LEU A 150 3.89 -38.89 12.86
N GLY A 151 4.09 -38.73 11.55
CA GLY A 151 3.09 -38.09 10.67
C GLY A 151 2.74 -36.64 11.05
N LYS A 152 3.55 -35.99 11.89
CA LYS A 152 3.38 -34.60 12.27
C LYS A 152 3.99 -33.72 11.18
N SER A 153 3.18 -32.89 10.55
CA SER A 153 3.70 -31.82 9.71
C SER A 153 4.31 -30.73 10.60
N LYS A 154 5.36 -30.07 10.13
CA LYS A 154 5.90 -28.84 10.74
C LYS A 154 5.86 -27.71 9.71
N ILE A 155 5.63 -26.48 10.14
CA ILE A 155 5.82 -25.31 9.28
C ILE A 155 7.33 -25.07 9.14
N SER A 156 7.86 -25.26 7.94
CA SER A 156 9.29 -25.10 7.64
C SER A 156 9.64 -23.69 7.19
N GLU A 157 8.72 -23.03 6.47
CA GLU A 157 8.93 -21.70 5.93
C GLU A 157 7.60 -20.96 5.79
N VAL A 158 7.63 -19.64 5.95
CA VAL A 158 6.52 -18.76 5.59
C VAL A 158 7.04 -17.68 4.65
N ARG A 159 6.66 -17.77 3.37
CA ARG A 159 7.06 -16.81 2.33
C ARG A 159 6.07 -15.67 2.24
N VAL A 160 6.58 -14.45 2.10
CA VAL A 160 5.77 -13.26 1.87
C VAL A 160 6.16 -12.61 0.55
N ASN A 161 5.22 -12.55 -0.39
CA ASN A 161 5.36 -11.80 -1.62
C ASN A 161 5.24 -10.29 -1.32
N LYS A 162 6.36 -9.58 -1.38
CA LYS A 162 6.45 -8.13 -1.08
C LYS A 162 5.66 -7.25 -2.06
N ILE A 163 5.42 -7.71 -3.29
CA ILE A 163 4.62 -6.98 -4.27
C ILE A 163 3.15 -7.00 -3.86
N LEU A 164 2.64 -8.15 -3.40
CA LEU A 164 1.24 -8.32 -3.00
C LEU A 164 0.95 -7.88 -1.56
N CYS A 165 1.96 -7.84 -0.69
CA CYS A 165 1.77 -7.48 0.72
C CYS A 165 1.51 -5.97 0.88
N THR A 166 0.36 -5.64 1.47
CA THR A 166 -0.05 -4.26 1.81
C THR A 166 0.20 -3.90 3.27
N TYR A 167 0.83 -4.79 4.03
CA TYR A 167 1.12 -4.63 5.46
C TYR A 167 -0.14 -4.38 6.32
N CYS A 168 -1.30 -4.89 5.91
CA CYS A 168 -2.57 -4.63 6.59
C CYS A 168 -2.73 -5.26 7.98
N ARG A 169 -1.75 -6.03 8.46
CA ARG A 169 -1.73 -6.69 9.79
C ARG A 169 -2.73 -7.84 10.00
N LYS A 170 -3.61 -8.18 9.05
CA LYS A 170 -4.52 -9.33 9.20
C LYS A 170 -3.83 -10.66 9.54
N CYS A 171 -2.65 -10.92 8.99
CA CYS A 171 -1.87 -12.12 9.32
C CYS A 171 -1.33 -12.12 10.75
N GLN A 172 -0.99 -10.95 11.30
CA GLN A 172 -0.57 -10.83 12.70
C GLN A 172 -1.76 -11.06 13.63
N ASP A 173 -2.92 -10.50 13.30
CA ASP A 173 -4.14 -10.68 14.09
C ASP A 173 -4.65 -12.12 14.07
N ALA A 174 -4.59 -12.77 12.90
CA ALA A 174 -5.00 -14.16 12.74
C ALA A 174 -4.02 -15.19 13.35
N CYS A 175 -2.82 -14.78 13.78
CA CYS A 175 -1.80 -15.72 14.24
C CYS A 175 -1.99 -16.05 15.73
N PRO A 176 -2.48 -17.26 16.10
CA PRO A 176 -2.72 -17.60 17.50
C PRO A 176 -1.42 -17.71 18.32
N MET A 177 -0.30 -17.95 17.65
CA MET A 177 1.02 -18.09 18.29
C MET A 177 1.75 -16.75 18.45
N ASN A 178 1.16 -15.63 18.01
CA ASN A 178 1.83 -14.31 17.98
C ASN A 178 3.19 -14.33 17.25
N ALA A 179 3.36 -15.26 16.28
CA ALA A 179 4.61 -15.45 15.56
C ALA A 179 4.88 -14.34 14.51
N ILE A 180 3.89 -13.49 14.23
CA ILE A 180 3.95 -12.49 13.16
C ILE A 180 3.83 -11.09 13.74
N SER A 181 4.72 -10.18 13.34
CA SER A 181 4.67 -8.76 13.67
C SER A 181 4.73 -7.92 12.41
N VAL A 182 3.79 -7.00 12.24
CA VAL A 182 3.65 -6.14 11.06
C VAL A 182 3.74 -4.67 11.47
N LEU A 183 4.71 -3.97 10.87
CA LEU A 183 4.84 -2.52 10.96
C LEU A 183 4.16 -1.87 9.75
N LYS A 184 3.09 -1.12 10.01
CA LYS A 184 2.35 -0.34 9.02
C LYS A 184 3.04 1.02 8.80
N PRO A 185 3.29 1.43 7.54
CA PRO A 185 3.90 2.73 7.28
C PRO A 185 2.92 3.88 7.45
N ILE A 186 1.61 3.67 7.29
CA ILE A 186 0.62 4.75 7.30
C ILE A 186 -0.42 4.47 8.38
N SER A 187 -0.70 5.50 9.17
CA SER A 187 -1.77 5.54 10.17
C SER A 187 -2.65 6.76 9.97
N GLY A 188 -3.89 6.68 10.43
CA GLY A 188 -4.88 7.70 10.19
C GLY A 188 -6.17 7.51 10.95
N LEU A 189 -7.14 8.35 10.62
CA LEU A 189 -8.52 8.30 11.07
C LEU A 189 -9.41 8.09 9.84
N ILE A 190 -10.48 7.31 10.03
CA ILE A 190 -11.47 7.03 9.00
C ILE A 190 -12.83 6.85 9.67
N GLU A 191 -13.84 7.46 9.07
CA GLU A 191 -15.21 7.48 9.57
C GLU A 191 -16.17 7.34 8.38
N ILE A 192 -17.29 6.66 8.62
CA ILE A 192 -18.36 6.45 7.64
C ILE A 192 -19.64 7.00 8.27
N ASP A 193 -20.24 7.98 7.62
CA ASP A 193 -21.56 8.47 7.98
C ASP A 193 -22.63 7.53 7.39
N ILE A 194 -23.09 6.62 8.25
CA ILE A 194 -24.05 5.56 7.89
C ILE A 194 -25.41 6.15 7.47
N SER A 195 -25.75 7.36 7.92
CA SER A 195 -27.01 8.03 7.60
C SER A 195 -27.11 8.42 6.13
N LEU A 196 -25.97 8.70 5.49
CA LEU A 196 -25.89 9.05 4.07
C LEU A 196 -25.86 7.82 3.16
N CYS A 197 -25.57 6.63 3.70
CA CYS A 197 -25.45 5.42 2.90
C CYS A 197 -26.79 4.96 2.33
N PRO A 198 -26.91 4.75 1.00
CA PRO A 198 -28.06 4.09 0.41
C PRO A 198 -28.28 2.70 1.02
N GLU A 199 -29.52 2.22 0.96
CA GLU A 199 -29.86 0.88 1.41
C GLU A 199 -29.06 -0.18 0.63
N SER A 200 -28.57 -1.21 1.33
CA SER A 200 -27.82 -2.33 0.75
C SER A 200 -26.53 -1.97 -0.03
N CYS A 201 -26.00 -0.75 0.11
CA CYS A 201 -24.79 -0.33 -0.58
C CYS A 201 -23.52 -0.89 0.08
N GLN A 202 -22.65 -1.50 -0.74
CA GLN A 202 -21.39 -2.12 -0.30
C GLN A 202 -20.19 -1.78 -1.19
N ALA A 203 -20.28 -0.78 -2.08
CA ALA A 203 -19.21 -0.39 -2.99
C ALA A 203 -17.86 -0.13 -2.28
N CYS A 204 -17.90 0.43 -1.05
CA CYS A 204 -16.70 0.65 -0.24
C CYS A 204 -16.06 -0.66 0.28
N ALA A 205 -16.87 -1.68 0.56
CA ALA A 205 -16.40 -3.02 0.92
C ALA A 205 -15.84 -3.75 -0.30
N ASP A 206 -16.54 -3.67 -1.44
CA ASP A 206 -16.13 -4.30 -2.69
C ASP A 206 -14.75 -3.80 -3.17
N ILE A 207 -14.46 -2.49 -3.05
CA ILE A 207 -13.16 -1.92 -3.48
C ILE A 207 -12.02 -2.15 -2.46
N CYS A 208 -12.33 -2.56 -1.24
CA CYS A 208 -11.36 -2.55 -0.14
C CYS A 208 -10.28 -3.64 -0.33
N PRO A 209 -9.01 -3.29 -0.62
CA PRO A 209 -7.98 -4.28 -0.90
C PRO A 209 -7.62 -5.14 0.32
N THR A 210 -7.87 -4.62 1.53
CA THR A 210 -7.57 -5.34 2.77
C THR A 210 -8.78 -6.05 3.32
N LYS A 211 -9.98 -5.93 2.71
CA LYS A 211 -11.24 -6.45 3.26
C LYS A 211 -11.44 -6.05 4.74
N CYS A 212 -11.14 -4.80 5.08
CA CYS A 212 -11.35 -4.26 6.41
C CYS A 212 -12.74 -3.66 6.63
N ILE A 213 -13.52 -3.50 5.55
CA ILE A 213 -14.90 -3.05 5.61
C ILE A 213 -15.79 -4.27 5.37
N SER A 214 -16.66 -4.59 6.33
CA SER A 214 -17.68 -5.63 6.26
C SER A 214 -19.08 -5.02 6.23
N ILE A 215 -20.08 -5.77 5.77
CA ILE A 215 -21.48 -5.36 5.79
C ILE A 215 -22.17 -6.08 6.95
N LYS A 216 -22.82 -5.33 7.83
CA LYS A 216 -23.62 -5.90 8.93
C LYS A 216 -24.92 -6.48 8.40
N GLU A 217 -25.61 -7.26 9.23
CA GLU A 217 -26.97 -7.75 8.96
C GLU A 217 -27.95 -6.63 8.62
N SER A 218 -27.74 -5.42 9.17
CA SER A 218 -28.52 -4.22 8.84
C SER A 218 -28.26 -3.65 7.45
N GLY A 219 -27.40 -4.27 6.64
CA GLY A 219 -27.01 -3.78 5.31
C GLY A 219 -26.06 -2.58 5.32
N LYS A 220 -25.58 -2.16 6.51
CA LYS A 220 -24.68 -0.99 6.65
C LYS A 220 -23.22 -1.41 6.81
N PRO A 221 -22.27 -0.62 6.26
CA PRO A 221 -20.85 -0.92 6.36
C PRO A 221 -20.29 -0.70 7.77
N MET A 222 -19.35 -1.55 8.16
CA MET A 222 -18.57 -1.44 9.39
C MET A 222 -17.09 -1.60 9.05
N ILE A 223 -16.25 -0.74 9.62
CA ILE A 223 -14.80 -0.77 9.39
C ILE A 223 -14.03 -1.27 10.60
N THR A 224 -13.14 -2.23 10.40
CA THR A 224 -12.10 -2.62 11.36
C THR A 224 -10.84 -1.79 11.09
N LYS A 225 -10.66 -0.72 11.87
CA LYS A 225 -9.66 0.34 11.63
C LYS A 225 -8.22 -0.20 11.66
N GLU A 226 -7.98 -1.26 12.43
CA GLU A 226 -6.69 -1.94 12.61
C GLU A 226 -6.14 -2.47 11.29
N PHE A 227 -7.03 -2.89 10.37
CA PHE A 227 -6.67 -3.44 9.06
C PHE A 227 -6.70 -2.41 7.92
N CYS A 228 -7.14 -1.18 8.21
CA CYS A 228 -7.16 -0.11 7.21
C CYS A 228 -5.73 0.36 6.91
N ILE A 229 -5.34 0.39 5.63
CA ILE A 229 -4.03 0.91 5.19
C ILE A 229 -4.10 2.40 4.79
N PHE A 230 -5.25 3.03 4.99
CA PHE A 230 -5.51 4.43 4.66
C PHE A 230 -5.15 4.78 3.20
N CYS A 231 -5.49 3.90 2.25
CA CYS A 231 -5.25 4.14 0.83
C CYS A 231 -6.21 5.20 0.27
N GLY A 232 -7.47 5.22 0.72
CA GLY A 232 -8.49 6.16 0.26
C GLY A 232 -9.40 5.65 -0.86
N ALA A 233 -9.23 4.40 -1.32
CA ALA A 233 -10.07 3.83 -2.38
C ALA A 233 -11.57 3.84 -2.04
N CYS A 234 -11.93 3.60 -0.77
CA CYS A 234 -13.31 3.66 -0.31
C CYS A 234 -13.90 5.08 -0.37
N VAL A 235 -13.07 6.12 -0.18
CA VAL A 235 -13.50 7.52 -0.32
C VAL A 235 -13.80 7.83 -1.77
N GLU A 236 -12.91 7.42 -2.69
CA GLU A 236 -13.06 7.66 -4.13
C GLU A 236 -14.26 6.93 -4.75
N ILE A 237 -14.60 5.74 -4.27
CA ILE A 237 -15.71 4.96 -4.82
C ILE A 237 -17.09 5.40 -4.29
N CYS A 238 -17.14 6.18 -3.21
CA CYS A 238 -18.40 6.42 -2.50
C CYS A 238 -19.30 7.40 -3.28
N PRO A 239 -20.47 6.96 -3.79
CA PRO A 239 -21.32 7.81 -4.63
C PRO A 239 -21.95 8.98 -3.86
N VAL A 240 -22.14 8.81 -2.56
CA VAL A 240 -22.77 9.78 -1.64
C VAL A 240 -21.76 10.52 -0.76
N LYS A 241 -20.45 10.31 -0.98
CA LYS A 241 -19.35 10.93 -0.19
C LYS A 241 -19.50 10.77 1.34
N ALA A 242 -20.04 9.64 1.79
CA ALA A 242 -20.26 9.33 3.20
C ALA A 242 -18.98 9.03 4.01
N ILE A 243 -17.81 8.94 3.36
CA ILE A 243 -16.58 8.44 3.98
C ILE A 243 -15.57 9.57 4.07
N ALA A 244 -15.13 9.87 5.30
CA ALA A 244 -14.05 10.81 5.58
C ALA A 244 -12.80 10.05 6.04
N MET A 245 -11.63 10.41 5.51
CA MET A 245 -10.36 9.80 5.88
C MET A 245 -9.26 10.86 5.98
N LYS A 246 -8.42 10.75 7.02
CA LYS A 246 -7.23 11.58 7.21
C LYS A 246 -6.04 10.70 7.57
N ARG A 247 -4.90 10.92 6.91
CA ARG A 247 -3.62 10.31 7.32
C ARG A 247 -3.00 11.19 8.41
N THR A 248 -2.71 10.59 9.56
CA THR A 248 -2.14 11.30 10.71
C THR A 248 -0.65 11.06 10.86
N ARG A 249 -0.12 10.00 10.24
CA ARG A 249 1.30 9.66 10.28
C ARG A 249 1.72 8.84 9.06
N ILE A 250 2.90 9.15 8.52
CA ILE A 250 3.61 8.33 7.55
C ILE A 250 4.99 8.04 8.14
N LEU A 251 5.29 6.77 8.46
CA LEU A 251 6.57 6.35 8.99
C LEU A 251 7.59 6.22 7.87
N HIS A 252 8.73 6.89 8.01
CA HIS A 252 9.78 6.91 7.01
C HIS A 252 11.16 7.14 7.66
N LEU A 253 12.23 6.81 6.94
CA LEU A 253 13.59 7.18 7.34
C LEU A 253 13.77 8.69 7.33
N GLU A 254 14.69 9.20 8.15
CA GLU A 254 14.92 10.64 8.23
C GLU A 254 15.37 11.22 6.88
N ILE A 255 14.81 12.39 6.53
CA ILE A 255 15.10 13.09 5.29
C ILE A 255 14.85 14.59 5.44
N LYS A 256 15.62 15.42 4.72
CA LYS A 256 15.41 16.86 4.60
C LYS A 256 15.22 17.19 3.12
N SER A 257 13.97 17.23 2.66
CA SER A 257 13.63 17.45 1.26
C SER A 257 12.35 18.27 1.12
N GLY A 258 12.39 19.32 0.30
CA GLY A 258 11.21 20.12 -0.05
C GLY A 258 10.15 19.30 -0.78
N ALA A 259 10.58 18.45 -1.72
CA ALA A 259 9.68 17.57 -2.47
C ALA A 259 8.93 16.57 -1.55
N TRP A 260 9.64 16.01 -0.57
CA TRP A 260 8.99 15.15 0.44
C TRP A 260 8.00 15.94 1.31
N ASN A 261 8.38 17.14 1.76
CA ASN A 261 7.51 17.98 2.59
C ASN A 261 6.22 18.34 1.84
N GLU A 262 6.31 18.69 0.56
CA GLU A 262 5.16 18.97 -0.29
C GLU A 262 4.26 17.74 -0.45
N ALA A 263 4.83 16.57 -0.74
CA ALA A 263 4.06 15.32 -0.84
C ALA A 263 3.40 14.93 0.49
N LEU A 264 4.10 15.11 1.62
CA LEU A 264 3.57 14.83 2.95
C LEU A 264 2.39 15.74 3.29
N GLU A 265 2.52 17.04 3.04
CA GLU A 265 1.44 18.02 3.24
C GLU A 265 0.21 17.69 2.38
N LYS A 266 0.42 17.38 1.09
CA LYS A 266 -0.65 16.92 0.21
C LYS A 266 -1.32 15.65 0.74
N LEU A 267 -0.60 14.67 1.26
CA LEU A 267 -1.18 13.40 1.69
C LEU A 267 -1.81 13.39 3.08
N THR A 268 -1.36 14.28 3.96
CA THR A 268 -1.75 14.35 5.37
C THR A 268 -2.47 15.67 5.63
N SER A 269 -1.78 16.66 6.18
CA SER A 269 -2.21 18.04 6.35
C SER A 269 -1.01 18.93 6.73
N ARG A 270 -1.21 20.25 6.73
CA ARG A 270 -0.20 21.21 7.21
C ARG A 270 0.21 20.95 8.65
N GLU A 271 -0.73 20.62 9.52
CA GLU A 271 -0.47 20.36 10.95
C GLU A 271 0.42 19.13 11.14
N VAL A 272 0.20 18.07 10.35
CA VAL A 272 1.04 16.86 10.40
C VAL A 272 2.44 17.17 9.91
N LEU A 273 2.59 17.92 8.80
CA LEU A 273 3.90 18.36 8.31
C LEU A 273 4.68 19.15 9.38
N ILE A 274 4.03 20.12 10.03
CA ILE A 274 4.67 20.94 11.08
C ILE A 274 5.14 20.06 12.25
N LYS A 275 4.32 19.09 12.69
CA LYS A 275 4.70 18.14 13.74
C LYS A 275 5.89 17.27 13.32
N GLU A 276 5.92 16.82 12.07
CA GLU A 276 7.02 16.01 11.52
C GLU A 276 8.33 16.82 11.49
N ILE A 277 8.30 18.06 10.99
CA ILE A 277 9.45 18.96 10.95
C ILE A 277 9.89 19.36 12.36
N GLY A 278 8.95 19.64 13.25
CA GLY A 278 9.20 20.02 14.65
C GLY A 278 9.89 18.90 15.44
N THR A 279 9.49 17.66 15.22
CA THR A 279 10.11 16.48 15.86
C THR A 279 11.59 16.32 15.45
N LYS A 280 11.98 16.74 14.24
CA LYS A 280 13.38 16.72 13.76
C LYS A 280 14.26 17.80 14.40
N ARG A 281 13.68 18.88 14.95
CA ARG A 281 14.46 19.90 15.68
C ARG A 281 14.80 19.50 17.11
N GLY A 282 14.18 18.45 17.67
CA GLY A 282 14.28 18.08 19.08
C GLY A 282 14.96 16.73 19.40
N ARG A 283 15.35 15.93 18.40
CA ARG A 283 15.99 14.62 18.64
C ARG A 283 17.50 14.66 18.38
N LYS A 284 18.30 14.65 19.46
CA LYS A 284 19.63 14.00 19.41
C LYS A 284 19.38 12.53 19.05
N ILE A 285 20.09 12.05 18.03
CA ILE A 285 20.00 10.68 17.53
C ILE A 285 20.37 9.72 18.67
N SER A 286 19.39 9.04 19.25
CA SER A 286 19.61 7.80 19.99
C SER A 286 18.34 6.94 19.97
N ALA A 287 18.55 5.65 19.65
CA ALA A 287 17.65 4.52 19.87
C ALA A 287 16.32 4.45 19.08
N LEU A 288 16.40 4.17 17.78
CA LEU A 288 15.37 3.35 17.08
C LEU A 288 15.97 2.19 16.25
N ALA A 289 17.28 1.96 16.39
CA ALA A 289 17.95 0.75 15.95
C ALA A 289 18.51 0.02 17.17
N SER A 290 17.64 -0.62 17.94
CA SER A 290 18.05 -1.69 18.84
C SER A 290 16.94 -2.75 18.84
N PRO A 291 17.25 -4.02 18.54
CA PRO A 291 16.25 -5.08 18.53
C PRO A 291 15.70 -5.24 19.96
N PHE A 292 14.39 -5.45 20.05
CA PHE A 292 13.69 -5.79 21.27
C PHE A 292 14.53 -6.74 22.14
N LYS A 293 14.99 -6.26 23.30
CA LYS A 293 15.49 -7.13 24.37
C LYS A 293 14.32 -7.98 24.85
N MET A 294 14.45 -9.29 24.70
CA MET A 294 13.64 -10.28 25.43
C MET A 294 13.68 -9.93 26.92
N ARG A 295 12.51 -9.81 27.55
CA ARG A 295 12.40 -9.93 28.99
C ARG A 295 12.16 -11.41 29.28
N SER A 296 13.20 -12.07 29.77
CA SER A 296 13.13 -13.33 30.48
C SER A 296 12.50 -13.08 31.85
N ILE A 297 11.38 -13.72 32.14
CA ILE A 297 11.02 -14.28 33.46
C ILE A 297 10.29 -15.59 33.16
#